data_AF-A0A9D0Z3W3-F1
#
_entry.id   AF-A0A9D0Z3W3-F1
#
_cell.length_a   1.000
_cell.length_b   1.000
_cell.length_c   1.000
_cell.angle_alpha   90.00
_cell.angle_beta   90.00
_cell.angle_gamma   90.00
#
_symmetry.space_group_name_H-M   'P 1'
#
loop_
_entity.id
_entity.type
_entity.pdbx_description
1 polymer ?
#
loop_
_entity_poly.entity_id
_entity_poly.type
_entity_poly.pdbx_seq_one_letter_code
_entity_poly.pdbx_strand_id
1 'polypeptide(L)'
;MAMEIVAAESISQAVEMLTRKPRKAIRDFCVVLPEKLDDFLYDFRESFQNYQTFYLFDPYGEVFLPAEAVSQIKVFSDSVVKWAEENSPAENKVIETYGISLKKIRQFGTGLGHVCEIARENGYSLVGVGD
;
A
#
# COMPACT_ATOMS: atom_id res chain seq x y z
N MET A 1 4.41 -6.66 12.02
CA MET A 1 3.15 -7.10 11.38
C MET A 1 3.15 -6.55 9.98
N ALA A 2 2.87 -7.37 8.98
CA ALA A 2 2.95 -6.99 7.58
C ALA A 2 1.57 -7.08 6.96
N MET A 3 1.03 -5.95 6.52
CA MET A 3 -0.21 -5.93 5.74
C MET A 3 0.12 -6.12 4.26
N GLU A 4 -0.65 -6.96 3.58
CA GLU A 4 -0.56 -7.15 2.13
C GLU A 4 -1.79 -6.53 1.46
N ILE A 5 -1.57 -5.70 0.44
CA ILE A 5 -2.66 -5.11 -0.36
C ILE A 5 -2.63 -5.74 -1.74
N VAL A 6 -3.75 -6.37 -2.11
CA VAL A 6 -3.88 -7.21 -3.30
C VAL A 6 -4.98 -6.68 -4.21
N ALA A 7 -4.69 -6.56 -5.51
CA ALA A 7 -5.72 -6.38 -6.54
C ALA A 7 -6.44 -7.72 -6.78
N ALA A 8 -7.72 -7.79 -6.40
CA ALA A 8 -8.52 -9.01 -6.49
C ALA A 8 -10.02 -8.73 -6.63
N GLU A 9 -10.77 -9.70 -7.14
CA GLU A 9 -12.23 -9.64 -7.28
C GLU A 9 -12.97 -9.91 -5.95
N SER A 10 -12.30 -10.56 -4.99
CA SER A 10 -12.86 -10.93 -3.68
C SER A 10 -11.76 -11.21 -2.65
N ILE A 11 -12.14 -11.21 -1.37
CA ILE A 11 -11.25 -11.61 -0.27
C ILE A 11 -10.74 -13.05 -0.47
N SER A 12 -11.63 -13.99 -0.82
CA SER A 12 -11.27 -15.39 -1.05
C SER A 12 -10.21 -15.54 -2.13
N GLN A 13 -10.33 -14.79 -3.23
CA GLN A 13 -9.34 -14.80 -4.30
C GLN A 13 -8.00 -14.23 -3.81
N ALA A 14 -8.01 -13.12 -3.07
CA ALA A 14 -6.80 -12.53 -2.51
C ALA A 14 -6.07 -13.49 -1.56
N VAL A 15 -6.80 -14.11 -0.61
CA VAL A 15 -6.25 -15.10 0.32
C VAL A 15 -5.70 -16.32 -0.44
N GLU A 16 -6.39 -16.80 -1.47
CA GLU A 16 -5.87 -17.89 -2.30
C GLU A 16 -4.58 -17.49 -3.02
N MET A 17 -4.51 -16.28 -3.55
CA MET A 17 -3.30 -15.75 -4.18
C MET A 17 -2.11 -15.70 -3.21
N LEU A 18 -2.33 -15.19 -2.00
CA LEU A 18 -1.28 -15.07 -0.98
C LEU A 18 -0.80 -16.42 -0.42
N THR A 19 -1.72 -17.39 -0.28
CA THR A 19 -1.43 -18.68 0.37
C THR A 19 -0.97 -19.77 -0.61
N ARG A 20 -1.49 -19.79 -1.84
CA ARG A 20 -1.28 -20.91 -2.78
C ARG A 20 -0.37 -20.58 -3.96
N LYS A 21 -0.24 -19.30 -4.33
CA LYS A 21 0.57 -18.93 -5.49
C LYS A 21 2.00 -18.55 -5.08
N PRO A 22 3.02 -18.89 -5.89
CA PRO A 22 4.38 -18.42 -5.65
C PRO A 22 4.44 -16.88 -5.64
N ARG A 23 5.23 -16.29 -4.74
CA ARG A 23 5.38 -14.83 -4.61
C ARG A 23 5.69 -14.11 -5.93
N LYS A 24 6.49 -14.73 -6.80
CA LYS A 24 6.83 -14.19 -8.12
C LYS A 24 5.60 -14.05 -9.04
N ALA A 25 4.61 -14.94 -8.91
CA ALA A 25 3.42 -14.94 -9.76
C ALA A 25 2.38 -13.89 -9.34
N ILE A 26 2.46 -13.38 -8.11
CA ILE A 26 1.51 -12.39 -7.56
C ILE A 26 2.12 -11.00 -7.36
N ARG A 27 3.41 -10.83 -7.66
CA ARG A 27 4.17 -9.60 -7.39
C ARG A 27 3.54 -8.35 -8.01
N ASP A 28 2.96 -8.49 -9.19
CA ASP A 28 2.38 -7.34 -9.90
C ASP A 28 0.96 -7.01 -9.36
N PHE A 29 0.34 -7.95 -8.65
CA PHE A 29 -0.98 -7.80 -8.03
C PHE A 29 -0.93 -7.44 -6.55
N CYS A 30 0.26 -7.47 -5.93
CA CYS A 30 0.40 -7.41 -4.48
C CYS A 30 1.52 -6.47 -4.06
N VAL A 31 1.25 -5.63 -3.08
CA VAL A 31 2.26 -4.82 -2.39
C VAL A 31 2.21 -5.12 -0.90
N VAL A 32 3.38 -5.21 -0.27
CA VAL A 32 3.51 -5.41 1.18
C VAL A 32 3.78 -4.06 1.82
N LEU A 33 3.00 -3.71 2.84
CA LEU A 33 3.27 -2.58 3.72
C LEU A 33 4.49 -2.94 4.59
N PRO A 34 5.63 -2.23 4.45
CA PRO A 34 6.78 -2.46 5.29
C PRO A 34 6.46 -2.20 6.76
N GLU A 35 7.05 -2.98 7.66
CA GLU A 35 6.97 -2.71 9.10
C GLU A 35 7.40 -1.27 9.41
N LYS A 36 6.71 -0.63 10.36
CA LYS A 36 6.92 0.77 10.77
C LYS A 36 6.55 1.82 9.74
N LEU A 37 6.17 1.42 8.52
CA LEU A 37 5.65 2.38 7.56
C LEU A 37 4.23 2.84 7.93
N ASP A 38 3.43 1.99 8.57
CA ASP A 38 2.14 2.33 9.16
C ASP A 38 2.24 3.45 10.20
N ASP A 39 3.14 3.31 11.17
CA ASP A 39 3.43 4.32 12.21
C ASP A 39 3.81 5.66 11.55
N PHE A 40 4.73 5.62 10.59
CA PHE A 40 5.14 6.81 9.84
C PHE A 40 3.97 7.45 9.06
N LEU A 41 3.20 6.64 8.32
CA LEU A 41 2.08 7.15 7.53
C LEU A 41 1.01 7.79 8.42
N TYR A 42 0.80 7.26 9.62
CA TYR A 42 -0.11 7.85 10.60
C TYR A 42 0.37 9.20 11.14
N ASP A 43 1.64 9.29 11.53
CA ASP A 43 2.20 10.52 12.09
C ASP A 43 2.29 11.64 11.04
N PHE A 44 2.48 11.29 9.77
CA PHE A 44 2.55 12.22 8.64
C PHE A 44 1.25 12.30 7.82
N ARG A 45 0.13 11.76 8.32
CA ARG A 45 -1.13 11.62 7.56
C ARG A 45 -1.62 12.88 6.87
N GLU A 46 -1.38 14.05 7.44
CA GLU A 46 -1.79 15.34 6.86
C GLU A 46 -1.04 15.69 5.56
N SER A 47 0.10 15.03 5.32
CA SER A 47 0.89 15.17 4.10
C SER A 47 0.40 14.29 2.94
N PHE A 48 -0.48 13.32 3.22
CA PHE A 48 -0.93 12.33 2.23
C PHE A 48 -2.40 12.54 1.85
N GLN A 49 -2.66 12.56 0.55
CA GLN A 49 -4.02 12.69 0.04
C GLN A 49 -4.78 11.39 0.24
N ASN A 50 -6.08 11.46 0.56
CA ASN A 50 -6.94 10.28 0.77
C ASN A 50 -6.42 9.26 1.80
N TYR A 51 -5.62 9.72 2.78
CA TYR A 51 -5.13 8.84 3.85
C TYR A 51 -6.27 8.12 4.58
N GLN A 52 -7.41 8.77 4.78
CA GLN A 52 -8.58 8.16 5.43
C GLN A 52 -9.07 6.90 4.71
N THR A 53 -9.02 6.89 3.37
CA THR A 53 -9.39 5.73 2.56
C THR A 53 -8.37 4.62 2.70
N PHE A 54 -7.07 4.95 2.72
CA PHE A 54 -6.01 3.99 2.99
C PHE A 54 -6.12 3.38 4.40
N TYR A 55 -6.44 4.20 5.40
CA TYR A 55 -6.59 3.79 6.80
C TYR A 55 -7.78 2.84 7.05
N LEU A 56 -8.66 2.64 6.05
CA LEU A 56 -9.71 1.62 6.14
C LEU A 56 -9.14 0.20 6.09
N PHE A 57 -7.94 -0.01 5.54
CA PHE A 57 -7.29 -1.31 5.63
C PHE A 57 -6.98 -1.63 7.11
N ASP A 58 -7.55 -2.72 7.61
CA ASP A 58 -7.35 -3.19 8.98
C ASP A 58 -6.08 -4.06 9.05
N PRO A 59 -5.06 -3.68 9.83
CA PRO A 59 -3.84 -4.48 9.96
C PRO A 59 -4.05 -5.82 10.67
N TYR A 60 -5.22 -6.07 11.27
CA TYR A 60 -5.55 -7.31 11.99
C TYR A 60 -6.61 -8.18 11.29
N GLY A 61 -6.99 -7.83 10.05
CA GLY A 61 -8.08 -8.50 9.38
C GLY A 61 -8.02 -8.43 7.86
N GLU A 62 -9.13 -8.87 7.25
CA GLU A 62 -9.32 -8.87 5.81
C GLU A 62 -10.31 -7.78 5.45
N VAL A 63 -9.86 -6.77 4.68
CA VAL A 63 -10.70 -5.65 4.27
C VAL A 63 -10.82 -5.61 2.77
N PHE A 64 -12.06 -5.59 2.28
CA PHE A 64 -12.38 -5.39 0.88
C PHE A 64 -12.72 -3.91 0.63
N LEU A 65 -11.88 -3.22 -0.13
CA LEU A 65 -12.16 -1.88 -0.64
C LEU A 65 -12.66 -1.97 -2.09
N PRO A 66 -13.88 -1.48 -2.37
CA PRO A 66 -14.50 -1.67 -3.66
C PRO A 66 -13.81 -0.87 -4.77
N ALA A 67 -14.09 -1.20 -6.03
CA ALA A 67 -13.41 -0.65 -7.20
C ALA A 67 -13.43 0.89 -7.27
N GLU A 68 -14.48 1.54 -6.77
CA GLU A 68 -14.58 3.01 -6.67
C GLU A 68 -13.52 3.64 -5.73
N ALA A 69 -13.02 2.89 -4.75
CA ALA A 69 -11.97 3.34 -3.84
C ALA A 69 -10.58 3.24 -4.46
N VAL A 70 -10.39 2.46 -5.53
CA VAL A 70 -9.09 2.24 -6.20
C VAL A 70 -8.47 3.57 -6.64
N SER A 71 -9.26 4.47 -7.24
CA SER A 71 -8.76 5.78 -7.66
C SER A 71 -8.28 6.64 -6.49
N GLN A 72 -8.94 6.55 -5.34
CA GLN A 72 -8.52 7.29 -4.15
C GLN A 72 -7.21 6.73 -3.57
N ILE A 73 -7.05 5.41 -3.53
CA ILE A 73 -5.82 4.75 -3.11
C ILE A 73 -4.67 5.02 -4.08
N LYS A 74 -4.95 5.12 -5.39
CA LYS A 74 -3.95 5.56 -6.38
C LYS A 74 -3.44 6.97 -6.08
N VAL A 75 -4.35 7.92 -5.84
CA VAL A 75 -3.98 9.30 -5.47
C VAL A 75 -3.19 9.34 -4.15
N PHE A 76 -3.59 8.52 -3.16
CA PHE A 76 -2.80 8.34 -1.94
C PHE A 76 -1.38 7.86 -2.25
N SER A 77 -1.24 6.80 -3.04
CA SER A 77 0.06 6.24 -3.41
C SER A 77 0.96 7.25 -4.13
N ASP A 78 0.39 8.08 -5.00
CA ASP A 78 1.12 9.14 -5.71
C ASP A 78 1.59 10.23 -4.74
N SER A 79 0.78 10.57 -3.73
CA SER A 79 1.18 11.52 -2.68
C SER A 79 2.33 10.98 -1.82
N VAL A 80 2.39 9.68 -1.56
CA VAL A 80 3.51 9.03 -0.85
C VAL A 80 4.79 9.08 -1.68
N VAL A 81 4.71 8.78 -2.98
CA VAL A 81 5.87 8.89 -3.90
C VAL A 81 6.37 10.32 -3.96
N LYS A 82 5.46 11.28 -4.15
CA LYS A 82 5.79 12.71 -4.20
C LYS A 82 6.47 13.17 -2.93
N TRP A 83 5.93 12.81 -1.76
CA TRP A 83 6.53 13.13 -0.48
C TRP A 83 7.96 12.60 -0.37
N ALA A 84 8.21 11.35 -0.79
CA ALA A 84 9.54 10.76 -0.75
C ALA A 84 10.53 11.47 -1.68
N GLU A 85 10.08 11.97 -2.83
CA GLU A 85 10.91 12.72 -3.78
C GLU A 85 11.26 14.13 -3.27
N GLU A 86 10.28 14.84 -2.70
CA GLU A 86 10.47 16.18 -2.11
C GLU A 86 11.40 16.15 -0.89
N ASN A 87 11.44 15.02 -0.17
CA ASN A 87 12.28 14.83 1.03
C ASN A 87 13.58 14.06 0.76
N SER A 88 13.92 13.78 -0.52
CA SER A 88 15.12 13.06 -0.99
C SER A 88 16.51 13.69 -0.65
N PRO A 89 16.70 15.02 -0.60
CA PRO A 89 18.05 15.63 -0.59
C PRO A 89 18.97 15.28 0.60
N ALA A 90 18.41 14.82 1.71
CA ALA A 90 19.14 14.22 2.81
C ALA A 90 18.16 13.27 3.51
N GLU A 91 18.50 11.99 3.61
CA GLU A 91 17.69 11.02 4.35
C GLU A 91 17.30 11.64 5.70
N ASN A 92 16.00 11.87 5.88
CA ASN A 92 15.54 12.71 6.96
C ASN A 92 15.70 11.92 8.27
N LYS A 93 16.42 12.49 9.26
CA LYS A 93 16.58 11.86 10.58
C LYS A 93 15.25 11.47 11.22
N VAL A 94 14.18 12.20 10.91
CA VAL A 94 12.83 11.87 11.38
C VAL A 94 12.31 10.56 10.77
N ILE A 95 12.74 10.17 9.57
CA ILE A 95 12.40 8.88 8.95
C ILE A 95 13.21 7.75 9.62
N GLU A 96 14.48 8.01 9.93
CA GLU A 96 15.36 7.04 10.59
C GLU A 96 14.82 6.61 11.97
N THR A 97 14.09 7.47 12.69
CA THR A 97 13.48 7.10 13.99
C THR A 97 12.45 5.99 13.88
N TYR A 98 11.86 5.79 12.70
CA TYR A 98 10.94 4.69 12.42
C TYR A 98 11.67 3.44 11.89
N GLY A 99 12.98 3.49 11.68
CA GLY A 99 13.76 2.36 11.12
C GLY A 99 13.45 2.06 9.64
N ILE A 100 12.85 3.02 8.92
CA ILE A 100 12.57 2.94 7.48
C ILE A 100 13.47 3.91 6.71
N SER A 101 13.48 3.80 5.38
CA SER A 101 14.24 4.67 4.49
C SER A 101 13.35 5.30 3.43
N LEU A 102 13.77 6.43 2.87
CA LEU A 102 13.07 7.07 1.75
C LEU A 102 12.89 6.12 0.56
N LYS A 103 13.90 5.25 0.33
CA LYS A 103 13.81 4.20 -0.68
C LYS A 103 12.64 3.26 -0.42
N LYS A 104 12.43 2.79 0.82
CA LYS A 104 11.31 1.91 1.17
C LYS A 104 9.97 2.62 1.02
N ILE A 105 9.85 3.87 1.47
CA ILE A 105 8.63 4.69 1.32
C ILE A 105 8.25 4.83 -0.16
N ARG A 106 9.24 5.21 -0.99
CA ARG A 106 9.03 5.35 -2.44
C ARG A 106 8.65 4.02 -3.09
N GLN A 107 9.35 2.93 -2.73
CA GLN A 107 9.04 1.60 -3.26
C GLN A 107 7.63 1.14 -2.92
N PHE A 108 7.17 1.40 -1.69
CA PHE A 108 5.80 1.12 -1.29
C PHE A 108 4.81 1.95 -2.12
N GLY A 109 4.99 3.28 -2.19
CA GLY A 109 4.10 4.16 -2.96
C GLY A 109 4.04 3.76 -4.45
N THR A 110 5.17 3.48 -5.08
CA THR A 110 5.22 3.01 -6.47
C THR A 110 4.56 1.65 -6.65
N GLY A 111 4.80 0.71 -5.73
CA GLY A 111 4.18 -0.62 -5.76
C GLY A 111 2.67 -0.57 -5.60
N LEU A 112 2.17 0.20 -4.63
CA LEU A 112 0.74 0.41 -4.41
C LEU A 112 0.09 1.08 -5.62
N GLY A 113 0.74 2.08 -6.21
CA GLY A 113 0.28 2.71 -7.43
C GLY A 113 0.16 1.73 -8.60
N HIS A 114 1.12 0.82 -8.75
CA HIS A 114 1.07 -0.23 -9.76
C HIS A 114 -0.08 -1.23 -9.53
N VAL A 115 -0.27 -1.68 -8.28
CA VAL A 115 -1.39 -2.56 -7.90
C VAL A 115 -2.73 -1.90 -8.22
N CYS A 116 -2.89 -0.60 -7.98
CA CYS A 116 -4.09 0.14 -8.36
C CYS A 116 -4.32 0.18 -9.88
N GLU A 117 -3.26 0.32 -10.69
CA GLU A 117 -3.40 0.25 -12.16
C GLU A 117 -3.86 -1.14 -12.60
N ILE A 118 -3.24 -2.21 -12.07
CA ILE A 118 -3.67 -3.59 -12.34
C ILE A 118 -5.11 -3.81 -11.92
N ALA A 119 -5.51 -3.29 -10.74
CA ALA A 119 -6.89 -3.41 -10.28
C ALA A 119 -7.86 -2.74 -11.26
N ARG A 120 -7.54 -1.52 -11.71
CA ARG A 120 -8.37 -0.77 -12.66
C ARG A 120 -8.46 -1.46 -14.03
N GLU A 121 -7.34 -1.95 -14.56
CA GLU A 121 -7.28 -2.64 -15.86
C GLU A 121 -8.12 -3.93 -15.88
N ASN A 122 -8.21 -4.62 -14.74
CA ASN A 122 -8.94 -5.88 -14.63
C ASN A 122 -10.35 -5.72 -14.02
N GLY A 123 -10.76 -4.49 -13.66
CA GLY A 123 -12.04 -4.24 -12.97
C GLY A 123 -12.09 -4.83 -11.56
N TYR A 124 -10.94 -5.03 -10.92
CA TYR A 124 -10.80 -5.56 -9.57
C TYR A 124 -10.95 -4.47 -8.51
N SER A 125 -11.13 -4.96 -7.29
CA SER A 125 -11.11 -4.19 -6.05
C SER A 125 -9.74 -4.35 -5.36
N LEU A 126 -9.56 -3.71 -4.21
CA LEU A 126 -8.36 -3.90 -3.38
C LEU A 126 -8.72 -4.66 -2.12
N VAL A 127 -7.91 -5.65 -1.77
CA VAL A 127 -8.05 -6.42 -0.54
C VAL A 127 -6.82 -6.21 0.33
N GLY A 128 -7.01 -5.66 1.53
CA GLY A 128 -6.00 -5.65 2.57
C GLY A 128 -6.09 -6.93 3.39
N VAL A 129 -4.96 -7.60 3.60
CA VAL A 129 -4.84 -8.79 4.43
C VAL A 129 -3.78 -8.50 5.49
N GLY A 130 -4.23 -8.34 6.73
CA GLY A 130 -3.39 -8.25 7.92
C GLY A 130 -3.00 -9.62 8.49
N ASP A 131 -2.02 -9.61 9.40
CA ASP A 131 -1.51 -10.77 10.15
C ASP A 131 -1.60 -10.50 11.66
#